data_AF-A0A2M8GZL6-F1
#
_entry.id   AF-A0A2M8GZL6-F1
#
_cell.length_a   1.000
_cell.length_b   1.000
_cell.length_c   1.000
_cell.angle_alpha   90.00
_cell.angle_beta   90.00
_cell.angle_gamma   90.00
#
_symmetry.space_group_name_H-M   'P 1'
#
loop_
_entity.id
_entity.type
_entity.pdbx_description
1 polymer ?
#
loop_
_entity_poly.entity_id
_entity_poly.type
_entity_poly.pdbx_seq_one_letter_code
_entity_poly.pdbx_strand_id
1 'polypeptide(L)'
;MSSLFLEGSYQQLNKYESGIHAPPLDKLVQLADALNTTTDYLITGQTPEETPLHNKRLLQKFKLLESFDANQQETIINVIDAMVAKQQMEETLKTLKTE
;
A
#
# COMPACT_ATOMS: atom_id res chain seq x y z
N MET A 1 -21.53 -0.99 23.16
CA MET A 1 -20.74 -1.45 24.32
C MET A 1 -19.28 -1.47 23.88
N SER A 2 -18.56 -0.34 23.92
CA SER A 2 -17.27 -0.20 23.21
C SER A 2 -16.13 0.36 24.08
N SER A 3 -16.15 0.13 25.39
CA SER A 3 -15.19 0.74 26.32
C SER A 3 -14.25 -0.26 26.99
N LEU A 4 -14.01 -1.44 26.42
CA LEU A 4 -13.20 -2.48 27.05
C LEU A 4 -12.15 -3.10 26.12
N PHE A 5 -11.48 -2.31 25.27
CA PHE A 5 -10.54 -2.86 24.27
C PHE A 5 -9.06 -2.54 24.47
N LEU A 6 -8.69 -1.77 25.49
CA LEU A 6 -7.29 -1.53 25.83
C LEU A 6 -7.12 -1.64 27.35
N GLU A 7 -7.01 -2.86 27.86
CA GLU A 7 -6.48 -3.11 29.21
C GLU A 7 -4.99 -2.71 29.25
N GLY A 8 -4.73 -1.42 29.39
CA GLY A 8 -3.41 -0.84 29.57
C GLY A 8 -3.56 0.49 30.29
N SER A 9 -2.70 0.77 31.27
CA SER A 9 -2.71 2.08 31.92
C SER A 9 -2.33 3.15 30.91
N TYR A 10 -2.86 4.36 31.06
CA TYR A 10 -2.48 5.52 30.23
C TYR A 10 -0.95 5.74 30.19
N GLN A 11 -0.26 5.41 31.29
CA GLN A 11 1.20 5.46 31.37
C GLN A 11 1.89 4.48 30.42
N GLN A 12 1.28 3.32 30.18
CA GLN A 12 1.80 2.31 29.28
C GLN A 12 1.58 2.69 27.82
N LEU A 13 0.45 3.33 27.51
CA LEU A 13 0.21 3.90 26.18
C LEU A 13 1.23 5.01 25.85
N ASN A 14 1.47 5.95 26.77
CA ASN A 14 2.48 6.99 26.60
C ASN A 14 3.89 6.43 26.33
N LYS A 15 4.23 5.31 26.98
CA LYS A 15 5.50 4.62 26.76
C LYS A 15 5.62 4.02 25.37
N TYR A 16 4.51 3.56 24.79
CA TYR A 16 4.47 3.09 23.41
C TYR A 16 4.58 4.25 22.42
N GLU A 17 3.82 5.31 22.63
CA GLU A 17 3.83 6.50 21.75
C GLU A 17 5.18 7.23 21.76
N SER A 18 5.88 7.24 22.90
CA SER A 18 7.22 7.82 23.01
C SER A 18 8.34 6.91 22.47
N GLY A 19 8.02 5.69 22.03
CA GLY A 19 9.00 4.72 21.53
C GLY A 19 9.94 4.15 22.60
N ILE A 20 9.68 4.44 23.88
CA ILE A 20 10.49 3.92 25.01
C ILE A 20 10.29 2.42 25.17
N HIS A 21 9.08 1.93 24.89
CA HIS A 21 8.76 0.51 24.88
C HIS A 21 7.99 0.14 23.62
N ALA A 22 8.30 -1.01 23.04
CA ALA A 22 7.46 -1.60 22.01
C ALA A 22 6.27 -2.33 22.64
N PRO A 23 5.05 -2.21 22.09
CA PRO A 23 3.92 -3.02 22.54
C PRO A 23 4.18 -4.50 22.25
N PRO A 24 3.72 -5.43 23.12
CA PRO A 24 3.75 -6.84 22.82
C PRO A 24 2.82 -7.17 21.64
N LEU A 25 3.06 -8.29 20.96
CA LEU A 25 2.42 -8.63 19.69
C LEU A 25 0.88 -8.68 19.78
N ASP A 26 0.35 -9.25 20.85
CA ASP A 26 -1.08 -9.31 21.14
C ASP A 26 -1.71 -7.92 21.29
N LYS A 27 -1.01 -6.98 21.93
CA LYS A 27 -1.44 -5.58 22.04
C LYS A 27 -1.29 -4.83 20.73
N LEU A 28 -0.27 -5.11 19.93
CA LEU A 28 -0.11 -4.51 18.61
C LEU A 28 -1.28 -4.89 17.69
N VAL A 29 -1.73 -6.16 17.72
CA VAL A 29 -2.93 -6.61 16.98
C VAL A 29 -4.18 -5.91 17.48
N GLN A 30 -4.40 -5.83 18.80
CA GLN A 30 -5.54 -5.10 19.39
C GLN A 30 -5.55 -3.62 18.99
N LEU A 31 -4.37 -2.98 18.94
CA LEU A 31 -4.22 -1.59 18.49
C LEU A 31 -4.55 -1.45 17.01
N ALA A 32 -4.09 -2.36 16.16
CA ALA A 32 -4.40 -2.34 14.73
C ALA A 32 -5.91 -2.44 14.49
N ASP A 33 -6.59 -3.37 15.17
CA ASP A 33 -8.03 -3.55 15.08
C ASP A 33 -8.80 -2.32 15.61
N ALA A 34 -8.40 -1.79 16.76
CA ALA A 34 -9.06 -0.63 17.37
C ALA A 34 -8.90 0.66 16.56
N LEU A 35 -7.76 0.81 15.88
CA LEU A 35 -7.43 1.97 15.05
C LEU A 35 -7.80 1.77 13.57
N ASN A 36 -8.39 0.63 13.22
CA ASN A 36 -8.75 0.24 11.86
C ASN A 36 -7.59 0.41 10.87
N THR A 37 -6.41 -0.10 11.26
CA THR A 37 -5.17 -0.06 10.46
C THR A 37 -4.48 -1.43 10.46
N THR A 38 -3.26 -1.53 9.93
CA THR A 38 -2.48 -2.77 9.93
C THR A 38 -1.36 -2.75 10.96
N THR A 39 -0.99 -3.92 11.47
CA THR A 39 0.19 -4.06 12.32
C THR A 39 1.47 -3.63 11.61
N ASP A 40 1.56 -3.84 10.30
CA ASP A 40 2.67 -3.36 9.48
C ASP A 40 2.75 -1.82 9.52
N TYR A 41 1.64 -1.12 9.26
CA TYR A 41 1.56 0.34 9.38
C TYR A 41 1.98 0.85 10.77
N LEU A 42 1.55 0.18 11.85
CA LEU A 42 1.94 0.57 13.21
C LEU A 42 3.43 0.41 13.50
N ILE A 43 4.12 -0.52 12.82
CA ILE A 43 5.56 -0.78 12.99
C ILE A 43 6.39 0.10 12.06
N THR A 44 6.01 0.18 10.79
CA THR A 44 6.83 0.74 9.71
C THR A 44 6.46 2.20 9.41
N GLY A 45 5.27 2.64 9.82
CA GLY A 45 4.68 3.92 9.40
C GLY A 45 4.29 3.96 7.92
N GLN A 46 4.42 2.84 7.20
CA GLN A 46 4.08 2.76 5.78
C GLN A 46 2.64 2.32 5.64
N THR A 47 1.83 3.12 4.96
CA THR A 47 0.51 2.67 4.51
C THR A 47 0.73 1.53 3.53
N PRO A 48 0.07 0.36 3.70
CA PRO A 48 0.06 -0.65 2.66
C PRO A 48 -0.35 0.02 1.36
N GLU A 49 0.44 -0.13 0.29
CA GLU A 49 0.01 0.35 -1.03
C GLU A 49 -1.38 -0.26 -1.30
N GLU A 50 -2.39 0.60 -1.47
CA GLU A 50 -3.82 0.23 -1.43
C GLU A 50 -4.24 -0.79 -2.50
N THR A 51 -3.36 -1.09 -3.46
CA THR A 51 -3.61 -2.13 -4.45
C THR A 51 -2.38 -3.01 -4.63
N PRO A 52 -2.34 -4.21 -4.02
CA PRO A 52 -1.33 -5.18 -4.40
C PRO A 52 -1.48 -5.47 -5.89
N LEU A 53 -0.39 -5.34 -6.64
CA LEU A 53 -0.35 -5.68 -8.06
C LEU A 53 -0.56 -7.21 -8.16
N HIS A 54 -1.81 -7.64 -8.38
CA HIS A 54 -2.21 -9.06 -8.32
C HIS A 54 -1.48 -9.90 -9.38
N ASN A 55 -1.08 -9.27 -10.48
CA ASN A 55 -0.35 -9.92 -11.56
C ASN A 55 1.13 -10.03 -11.23
N LYS A 56 1.48 -11.11 -10.51
CA LYS A 56 2.87 -11.44 -10.13
C LYS A 56 3.83 -11.45 -11.33
N ARG A 57 3.36 -11.80 -12.53
CA ARG A 57 4.19 -11.81 -13.75
C ARG A 57 4.59 -10.40 -14.18
N LEU A 58 3.70 -9.42 -14.03
CA LEU A 58 4.04 -8.01 -14.30
C LEU A 58 5.04 -7.49 -13.29
N LEU A 59 4.80 -7.77 -12.00
CA LEU A 59 5.72 -7.37 -10.92
C LEU A 59 7.13 -7.92 -11.12
N GLN A 60 7.26 -9.20 -11.48
CA GLN A 60 8.57 -9.81 -11.76
C GLN A 60 9.29 -9.16 -12.95
N LYS A 61 8.55 -8.75 -13.99
CA LYS A 61 9.14 -8.03 -15.11
C LYS A 61 9.66 -6.67 -14.68
N PHE A 62 8.88 -5.90 -13.91
CA PHE A 62 9.33 -4.60 -13.40
C PHE A 62 10.60 -4.69 -12.56
N LYS A 63 10.68 -5.68 -11.66
CA LYS A 63 11.90 -5.93 -10.86
C LYS A 63 13.13 -6.20 -11.72
N LEU A 64 12.97 -6.89 -12.86
CA LEU A 64 14.08 -7.14 -13.78
C LEU A 64 14.54 -5.84 -14.46
N LEU A 65 13.61 -4.96 -14.79
CA LEU A 65 13.91 -3.68 -15.47
C LEU A 65 14.73 -2.73 -14.61
N GLU A 66 14.68 -2.83 -13.27
CA GLU A 66 15.53 -2.03 -12.38
C GLU A 66 17.02 -2.20 -12.67
N SER A 67 17.43 -3.35 -13.21
CA SER A 67 18.82 -3.64 -13.57
C SER A 67 19.24 -3.13 -14.95
N PHE A 68 18.30 -2.60 -15.74
CA PHE A 68 18.55 -2.14 -17.11
C PHE A 68 19.12 -0.72 -17.09
N ASP A 69 19.72 -0.29 -18.21
CA ASP A 69 20.17 1.09 -18.32
C ASP A 69 18.98 2.07 -18.44
N ALA A 70 19.23 3.34 -18.11
CA ALA A 70 18.20 4.36 -18.06
C ALA A 70 17.49 4.56 -19.41
N ASN A 71 18.18 4.42 -20.55
CA ASN A 71 17.55 4.58 -21.87
C ASN A 71 16.60 3.42 -22.17
N GLN A 72 16.98 2.21 -21.78
CA GLN A 72 16.12 1.02 -21.91
C GLN A 72 14.90 1.11 -21.00
N GLN A 73 15.08 1.54 -19.75
CA GLN A 73 13.97 1.77 -18.83
C GLN A 73 12.98 2.80 -19.39
N GLU A 74 13.49 3.95 -19.84
CA GLU A 74 12.70 5.03 -20.43
C GLU A 74 11.93 4.57 -21.67
N THR A 75 12.56 3.78 -22.54
CA THR A 75 11.90 3.21 -23.72
C THR A 75 10.69 2.36 -23.33
N ILE A 76 10.84 1.54 -22.29
CA ILE A 76 9.76 0.66 -21.84
C ILE A 76 8.62 1.44 -21.18
N ILE A 77 8.95 2.48 -20.40
CA ILE A 77 7.96 3.39 -19.82
C ILE A 77 7.12 4.02 -20.93
N ASN A 78 7.77 4.57 -21.96
CA ASN A 78 7.07 5.17 -23.11
C ASN A 78 6.14 4.18 -23.83
N VAL A 79 6.53 2.90 -23.96
CA VAL A 79 5.66 1.86 -24.53
C VAL A 79 4.44 1.61 -23.64
N ILE A 80 4.63 1.52 -22.32
CA ILE A 80 3.54 1.34 -21.36
C ILE A 80 2.56 2.52 -21.43
N ASP A 81 3.07 3.75 -21.43
CA ASP A 81 2.26 4.96 -21.52
C ASP A 81 1.43 4.99 -22.81
N ALA A 82 2.02 4.62 -23.95
CA ALA A 82 1.31 4.52 -25.21
C ALA A 82 0.15 3.50 -25.16
N MET A 83 0.34 2.35 -24.49
CA MET A 83 -0.71 1.34 -24.33
C MET A 83 -1.83 1.82 -23.40
N VAL A 84 -1.48 2.50 -22.31
CA VAL A 84 -2.47 3.08 -21.38
C VAL A 84 -3.29 4.17 -22.08
N ALA A 85 -2.64 5.09 -22.80
CA ALA A 85 -3.32 6.15 -23.54
C ALA A 85 -4.27 5.57 -24.60
N LYS A 86 -3.85 4.53 -25.33
CA LYS A 86 -4.70 3.83 -26.29
C LYS A 86 -5.96 3.26 -25.62
N GLN A 87 -5.81 2.56 -24.49
CA GLN A 87 -6.93 1.95 -23.78
C GLN A 87 -7.94 3.01 -23.30
N GLN A 88 -7.46 4.10 -22.69
CA GLN A 88 -8.30 5.19 -22.21
C GLN A 88 -9.07 5.89 -23.34
N MET A 89 -8.43 6.07 -24.50
CA MET A 89 -9.09 6.62 -25.69
C MET A 89 -10.18 5.68 -26.21
N GLU A 90 -9.90 4.38 -26.30
CA GLU A 90 -10.90 3.38 -26.71
C GLU A 90 -12.11 3.34 -25.77
N GLU A 91 -11.89 3.47 -24.46
CA GLU A 91 -12.97 3.56 -23.46
C GLU A 91 -13.80 4.82 -23.64
N THR A 92 -13.16 5.97 -23.79
CA THR A 92 -13.82 7.26 -24.02
C THR A 92 -14.64 7.24 -25.32
N LEU A 93 -14.13 6.64 -26.39
CA LEU A 93 -14.87 6.50 -27.64
C LEU A 93 -16.06 5.54 -27.53
N LYS A 94 -16.00 4.53 -26.65
CA LYS A 94 -17.14 3.64 -26.38
C LYS A 94 -18.25 4.36 -25.63
N THR A 95 -17.91 5.16 -24.61
CA THR A 95 -18.91 5.90 -23.85
C THR A 95 -19.64 6.92 -24.73
N LEU A 96 -18.93 7.63 -25.62
CA LEU A 96 -19.52 8.62 -26.54
C LEU A 96 -20.42 8.03 -27.63
N LYS A 97 -20.29 6.73 -27.95
CA LYS A 97 -21.13 6.04 -28.96
C LYS A 97 -22.40 5.41 -28.37
N THR A 98 -22.52 5.43 -27.04
CA THR A 98 -23.63 4.80 -26.31
C THR A 98 -24.65 5.82 -25.80
N GLU A 99 -24.42 7.12 -26.06
CA GLU A 99 -25.35 8.24 -25.93
C GLU A 99 -25.92 8.63 -27.30
#